data_AF-A0A2N0QYH5-F1
#
_entry.id   AF-A0A2N0QYH5-F1
#
_cell.length_a   1.000
_cell.length_b   1.000
_cell.length_c   1.000
_cell.angle_alpha   90.00
_cell.angle_beta   90.00
_cell.angle_gamma   90.00
#
_symmetry.space_group_name_H-M   'P 1'
#
loop_
_entity.id
_entity.type
_entity.pdbx_description
1 polymer ?
#
loop_
_entity_poly.entity_id
_entity_poly.type
_entity_poly.pdbx_seq_one_letter_code
_entity_poly.pdbx_strand_id
1 'polypeptide(L)' 'MDIFINGVWTAFYAIENVQMHRVKFNDKQLDIGCNFRYFNWRLSTEEVMKNYLNHRPFC' A
#
# COMPACT_ATOMS: atom_id res chain seq x y z
N MET A 1 -6.12 -5.69 -4.65
CA MET A 1 -5.71 -4.80 -3.56
C MET A 1 -6.07 -5.47 -2.26
N ASP A 2 -5.10 -5.67 -1.38
CA ASP A 2 -5.31 -6.19 -0.02
C ASP A 2 -5.20 -5.05 0.97
N ILE A 3 -6.12 -4.97 1.92
CA ILE A 3 -6.15 -3.93 2.95
C ILE A 3 -5.85 -4.58 4.30
N PHE A 4 -4.86 -4.02 4.99
CA PHE A 4 -4.49 -4.39 6.35
C PHE A 4 -4.70 -3.19 7.28
N ILE A 5 -5.36 -3.40 8.43
CA ILE A 5 -5.54 -2.38 9.47
C ILE A 5 -4.95 -2.92 10.76
N ASN A 6 -4.03 -2.19 11.37
CA ASN A 6 -3.32 -2.59 12.60
C ASN A 6 -2.67 -3.99 12.51
N GLY A 7 -2.17 -4.36 11.34
CA GLY A 7 -1.59 -5.69 11.09
C GLY A 7 -2.62 -6.81 10.89
N VAL A 8 -3.91 -6.51 10.73
CA VAL A 8 -4.96 -7.51 10.46
C VAL A 8 -5.44 -7.36 9.03
N TRP A 9 -5.43 -8.46 8.26
CA TRP A 9 -6.06 -8.48 6.93
C TRP A 9 -7.56 -8.26 7.08
N THR A 10 -8.05 -7.15 6.52
CA THR A 10 -9.41 -6.65 6.77
C THR A 10 -10.31 -6.83 5.55
N ALA A 11 -9.77 -6.63 4.35
CA ALA A 11 -10.54 -6.70 3.12
C ALA A 11 -9.64 -6.96 1.91
N PHE A 12 -10.26 -7.42 0.83
CA PHE A 12 -9.67 -7.44 -0.49
C PHE A 12 -10.60 -6.81 -1.52
N TYR A 13 -9.99 -6.22 -2.54
CA TYR A 13 -10.69 -5.73 -3.74
C TYR A 13 -9.94 -6.21 -4.98
N ALA A 14 -10.60 -7.03 -5.80
CA ALA A 14 -10.04 -7.50 -7.06
C ALA A 14 -10.27 -6.45 -8.16
N ILE A 15 -9.25 -6.19 -8.97
CA ILE A 15 -9.39 -5.41 -10.20
C ILE A 15 -9.46 -6.42 -11.33
N GLU A 16 -10.59 -6.50 -12.02
CA GLU A 16 -10.82 -7.49 -13.07
C GLU A 16 -10.08 -7.13 -14.37
N ASN A 17 -10.05 -5.84 -14.73
CA ASN A 17 -9.40 -5.34 -15.95
C ASN A 17 -8.10 -4.60 -15.61
N VAL A 18 -7.05 -5.36 -15.32
CA VAL A 18 -5.73 -4.80 -14.99
C VAL A 18 -5.09 -4.17 -16.23
N GLN A 19 -4.78 -2.87 -16.15
CA GLN A 19 -3.95 -2.20 -17.14
C GLN A 19 -2.49 -2.61 -16.95
N MET A 20 -1.97 -3.41 -17.89
CA MET A 20 -0.60 -3.92 -17.85
C MET A 20 0.45 -2.87 -18.27
N HIS A 21 0.01 -1.77 -18.89
CA HIS A 21 0.90 -0.69 -19.32
C HIS A 21 1.05 0.36 -18.21
N ARG A 22 2.18 1.08 -18.23
CA ARG A 22 2.45 2.19 -17.30
C ARG A 22 1.40 3.29 -17.47
N VAL A 23 0.54 3.47 -16.47
CA VAL A 23 -0.48 4.52 -16.44
C VAL A 23 0.05 5.71 -15.65
N LYS A 24 0.00 6.92 -16.24
CA LYS A 24 0.17 8.17 -15.49
C LYS A 24 -1.20 8.54 -14.94
N PHE A 25 -1.42 8.30 -13.65
CA PHE A 25 -2.73 8.47 -13.02
C PHE A 25 -3.10 9.94 -12.76
N ASN A 26 -2.10 10.84 -12.71
CA ASN A 26 -2.29 12.28 -12.55
C ASN A 26 -0.99 13.02 -12.91
N ASP A 27 -1.12 14.25 -13.39
CA ASP A 27 0.01 15.16 -13.68
C ASP A 27 0.29 16.12 -12.51
N LYS A 28 -0.54 16.07 -11.47
CA LYS A 28 -0.47 16.92 -10.28
C LYS A 28 0.27 16.24 -9.13
N GLN A 29 0.73 17.07 -8.19
CA GLN A 29 1.37 16.63 -6.96
C GLN A 29 0.43 15.76 -6.10
N LEU A 30 0.99 14.72 -5.49
CA LEU A 30 0.33 13.86 -4.50
C LEU A 30 0.66 14.38 -3.11
N ASP A 31 -0.32 14.96 -2.43
CA ASP A 31 -0.17 15.45 -1.05
C ASP A 31 -0.61 14.38 -0.06
N ILE A 32 0.33 13.89 0.75
CA ILE A 32 0.09 12.87 1.79
C ILE A 32 0.55 13.45 3.13
N GLY A 33 -0.19 13.12 4.20
CA GLY A 33 0.17 13.50 5.57
C GLY A 33 1.47 12.85 6.09
N CYS A 34 1.69 12.89 7.40
CA CYS A 34 2.89 12.33 8.01
C CYS A 34 2.90 10.78 8.03
N ASN A 35 4.10 10.20 8.12
CA ASN A 35 4.36 8.74 8.21
C ASN A 35 3.81 7.88 7.08
N PHE A 36 4.10 8.29 5.84
CA PHE A 36 3.81 7.50 4.65
C PHE A 36 5.06 6.79 4.13
N ARG A 37 4.90 5.53 3.70
CA ARG A 37 5.95 4.77 3.00
C ARG A 37 5.38 4.16 1.73
N TYR A 38 6.13 4.28 0.65
CA TYR A 38 5.78 3.76 -0.66
C TYR A 38 6.79 2.70 -1.12
N PHE A 39 6.28 1.68 -1.80
CA PHE A 39 7.05 0.65 -2.48
C PHE A 39 6.55 0.57 -3.93
N ASN A 40 7.47 0.51 -4.89
CA ASN A 40 7.14 0.35 -6.31
C ASN A 40 6.89 -1.12 -6.72
N TRP A 41 6.70 -2.01 -5.75
CA TRP A 41 6.27 -3.40 -5.93
C TRP A 41 5.21 -3.77 -4.89
N ARG A 42 4.47 -4.85 -5.17
CA ARG A 42 3.49 -5.41 -4.22
C ARG A 42 4.23 -6.22 -3.17
N LEU A 43 4.05 -5.86 -1.90
CA LEU A 43 4.53 -6.65 -0.77
C LEU A 43 3.73 -7.95 -0.62
N SER A 44 4.40 -9.02 -0.17
CA SER A 44 3.72 -10.21 0.34
C SER A 44 3.07 -9.93 1.71
N THR A 45 2.14 -10.79 2.13
CA THR A 45 1.52 -10.68 3.47
C THR A 45 2.59 -10.68 4.58
N GLU A 46 3.61 -11.53 4.47
CA GLU A 46 4.70 -11.61 5.45
C GLU A 46 5.51 -10.31 5.51
N GLU A 47 5.79 -9.70 4.36
CA GLU A 47 6.50 -8.43 4.26
C GLU A 47 5.68 -7.28 4.85
N VAL A 48 4.36 -7.24 4.62
CA VAL A 48 3.46 -6.26 5.24
C VAL A 48 3.52 -6.39 6.76
N MET A 49 3.39 -7.60 7.30
CA MET A 49 3.42 -7.84 8.74
C MET A 49 4.76 -7.47 9.36
N LYS A 50 5.87 -7.88 8.73
CA LYS A 50 7.22 -7.51 9.16
C LYS A 50 7.43 -5.99 9.11
N ASN A 51 6.92 -5.32 8.09
CA ASN A 51 7.03 -3.87 7.96
C ASN A 51 6.28 -3.15 9.10
N TYR A 52 5.04 -3.56 9.37
CA TYR A 52 4.20 -3.03 10.45
C TYR A 52 4.85 -3.22 11.83
N LEU A 53 5.36 -4.42 12.13
CA LEU A 53 5.97 -4.71 13.43
C LEU A 53 7.27 -3.94 13.67
N ASN A 54 8.08 -3.75 12.62
CA ASN A 54 9.36 -3.04 12.71
C ASN A 54 9.20 -1.51 12.75
N HIS A 55 8.04 -1.00 12.33
CA HIS A 55 7.76 0.43 12.28
C HIS A 55 6.45 0.70 12.99
N ARG A 56 6.51 0.83 14.32
CA ARG A 56 5.38 1.36 15.08
C ARG A 56 5.14 2.82 14.66
N PRO A 57 3.87 3.28 14.59
CA PRO A 57 3.59 4.65 14.22
C PRO A 57 4.27 5.60 15.21
N PHE A 58 5.17 6.44 14.71
CA PHE A 58 5.73 7.56 15.45
C PHE A 58 4.99 8.83 15.04
N CYS A 59 3.80 9.03 15.61
CA CYS A 59 3.23 10.36 15.79
C CYS A 59 2.98 10.54 17.28
#